data_AF-A0A392MXZ3-F1
#
_entry.id   AF-A0A392MXZ3-F1
#
_cell.length_a   1.000
_cell.length_b   1.000
_cell.length_c   1.000
_cell.angle_alpha   90.00
_cell.angle_beta   90.00
_cell.angle_gamma   90.00
#
_symmetry.space_group_name_H-M   'P 1'
#
loop_
_entity.id
_entity.type
_entity.pdbx_description
1 polymer ?
#
loop_
_entity_poly.entity_id
_entity_poly.type
_entity_poly.pdbx_seq_one_letter_code
_entity_poly.pdbx_strand_id
1 'polypeptide(L)'
;SHWATYGIHNDQFETKIKLKHGRNDISLLSVTVGLQNYGKEFDKWQDGLVSPIEIIGKNGDETIIKDLSSHKWTYKVGLHGWENKFFSQDSLFASSSKWQSHHLPINRMFTWYKTTFQPPLGSDPIVVDLQGMGKGYAWVNGNSLGRIWPSYNADEDGCSDDPCDYRESAFGSPLL
;
A
#
# COMPACT_ATOMS: atom_id res chain seq x y z
N SER A 1 4.93 4.44 6.54
CA SER A 1 3.79 4.71 5.64
C SER A 1 2.62 5.14 6.49
N HIS A 2 1.68 5.88 5.91
CA HIS A 2 0.45 6.34 6.55
C HIS A 2 -0.72 5.92 5.67
N TRP A 3 -1.90 5.73 6.26
CA TRP A 3 -3.12 5.42 5.52
C TRP A 3 -4.31 6.04 6.25
N ALA A 4 -5.24 6.59 5.48
CA ALA A 4 -6.50 7.09 6.00
C ALA A 4 -7.42 5.92 6.37
N THR A 5 -8.19 6.08 7.45
CA THR A 5 -9.27 5.16 7.80
C THR A 5 -10.46 5.37 6.86
N TYR A 6 -11.17 4.30 6.54
CA TYR A 6 -12.36 4.37 5.68
C TYR A 6 -13.40 5.35 6.25
N GLY A 7 -13.92 6.24 5.41
CA GLY A 7 -14.88 7.27 5.82
C GLY A 7 -14.28 8.49 6.52
N ILE A 8 -12.97 8.54 6.78
CA ILE A 8 -12.31 9.76 7.24
C ILE A 8 -11.93 10.63 6.05
N HIS A 9 -12.42 11.87 6.05
CA HIS A 9 -12.27 12.81 4.93
C HIS A 9 -11.05 13.71 4.98
N ASN A 10 -10.46 13.88 6.17
CA ASN A 10 -9.32 14.76 6.37
C ASN A 10 -8.28 14.02 7.21
N ASP A 11 -7.35 13.39 6.51
CA ASP A 11 -6.27 12.61 7.10
C ASP A 11 -4.95 13.33 6.84
N GLN A 12 -4.19 13.59 7.90
CA GLN A 12 -2.96 14.36 7.82
C GLN A 12 -1.75 13.46 8.10
N PHE A 13 -0.83 13.44 7.14
CA PHE A 13 0.45 12.76 7.29
C PHE A 13 1.55 13.78 7.62
N GLU A 14 2.13 13.66 8.81
CA GLU A 14 3.30 14.43 9.22
C GLU A 14 4.48 13.48 9.49
N THR A 15 5.64 13.77 8.89
CA THR A 15 6.87 13.01 9.14
C THR A 15 8.08 13.92 9.14
N LYS A 16 9.07 13.57 9.98
CA LYS A 16 10.37 14.23 9.97
C LYS A 16 11.14 13.82 8.71
N ILE A 17 11.70 14.79 8.02
CA ILE A 17 12.56 14.60 6.83
C ILE A 17 13.92 15.26 7.05
N LYS A 18 14.96 14.71 6.40
CA LYS A 18 16.29 15.32 6.37
C LYS A 18 16.47 16.04 5.05
N LEU A 19 16.69 17.35 5.11
CA LEU A 19 16.99 18.18 3.95
C LEU A 19 18.47 18.55 3.95
N LYS A 20 19.06 18.64 2.76
CA LYS A 20 20.42 19.16 2.56
C LYS A 20 20.36 20.61 2.11
N HIS A 21 21.47 21.33 2.28
CA HIS A 21 21.60 22.66 1.71
C HIS A 21 21.49 22.61 0.17
N GLY A 22 20.75 23.56 -0.41
CA GLY A 22 20.49 23.63 -1.85
C GLY A 22 19.29 22.80 -2.29
N ARG A 23 19.38 22.23 -3.50
CA ARG A 23 18.26 21.51 -4.13
C ARG A 23 18.03 20.15 -3.47
N ASN A 24 16.77 19.92 -3.10
CA ASN A 24 16.26 18.64 -2.61
C ASN A 24 15.19 18.14 -3.59
N ASP A 25 15.25 16.87 -3.96
CA ASP A 25 14.19 16.23 -4.73
C ASP A 25 13.30 15.45 -3.76
N ILE A 26 12.04 15.88 -3.64
CA ILE A 26 11.04 15.25 -2.77
C ILE A 26 10.10 14.46 -3.65
N SER A 27 9.93 13.17 -3.33
CA SER A 27 9.02 12.29 -4.05
C SER A 27 7.96 11.79 -3.07
N LEU A 28 6.70 12.01 -3.42
CA LEU A 28 5.53 11.57 -2.67
C LEU A 28 4.83 10.49 -3.49
N LEU A 29 4.54 9.35 -2.87
CA LEU A 29 3.72 8.32 -3.49
C LEU A 29 2.36 8.30 -2.79
N SER A 30 1.30 8.53 -3.56
CA SER A 30 -0.06 8.23 -3.14
C SER A 30 -0.51 6.91 -3.74
N VAL A 31 -1.23 6.11 -2.94
CA VAL A 31 -1.77 4.80 -3.33
C VAL A 31 -3.20 4.69 -2.83
N THR A 32 -4.14 4.42 -3.74
CA THR A 32 -5.53 4.12 -3.40
C THR A 32 -5.73 2.63 -3.15
N VAL A 33 -6.47 2.27 -2.09
CA VAL A 33 -6.80 0.89 -1.73
C VAL A 33 -8.28 0.64 -1.96
N GLY A 34 -8.68 0.75 -3.22
CA GLY A 34 -10.10 0.90 -3.57
C GLY A 34 -10.52 2.37 -3.54
N LEU A 35 -11.74 2.62 -3.98
CA LEU A 35 -12.40 3.92 -3.95
C LEU A 35 -13.63 3.81 -3.04
N GLN A 36 -14.07 4.94 -2.50
CA GLN A 36 -15.35 4.97 -1.79
C GLN A 36 -16.47 4.48 -2.74
N ASN A 37 -17.31 3.60 -2.23
CA ASN A 37 -18.35 2.91 -3.00
C ASN A 37 -19.77 3.07 -2.43
N TYR A 38 -19.91 3.82 -1.33
CA TYR A 38 -21.18 4.08 -0.67
C TYR A 38 -21.13 5.40 0.11
N GLY A 39 -22.29 6.01 0.36
CA GLY A 39 -22.42 7.28 1.11
C GLY A 39 -22.94 8.43 0.24
N LYS A 40 -23.20 9.58 0.86
CA LYS A 40 -23.65 10.76 0.11
C LYS A 40 -22.46 11.38 -0.65
N GLU A 41 -22.62 11.59 -1.95
CA GLU A 41 -21.62 12.23 -2.83
C GLU A 41 -20.24 11.55 -2.81
N PHE A 42 -20.19 10.23 -2.61
CA PHE A 42 -18.94 9.48 -2.52
C PHE A 42 -18.06 9.60 -3.78
N ASP A 43 -18.68 9.88 -4.92
CA ASP A 43 -18.05 10.11 -6.22
C ASP A 43 -17.26 11.43 -6.29
N LYS A 44 -17.55 12.37 -5.39
CA LYS A 44 -16.87 13.68 -5.31
C LYS A 44 -15.71 13.69 -4.32
N TRP A 45 -15.50 12.60 -3.59
CA TRP A 45 -14.44 12.54 -2.58
C TRP A 45 -13.08 12.53 -3.27
N GLN A 46 -12.14 13.27 -2.68
CA GLN A 46 -10.82 13.44 -3.26
C GLN A 46 -9.91 12.30 -2.79
N ASP A 47 -9.24 11.68 -3.75
CA ASP A 47 -8.15 10.73 -3.51
C ASP A 47 -6.82 11.37 -3.90
N GLY A 48 -5.76 11.02 -3.19
CA GLY A 48 -4.42 11.48 -3.54
C GLY A 48 -3.82 12.42 -2.51
N LEU A 49 -2.91 13.27 -2.98
CA LEU A 49 -2.31 14.33 -2.19
C LEU A 49 -3.15 15.57 -2.36
N VAL A 50 -3.90 15.92 -1.32
CA VAL A 50 -4.76 17.11 -1.28
C VAL A 50 -4.02 18.21 -0.52
N SER A 51 -4.17 19.45 -0.98
CA SER A 51 -3.63 20.64 -0.32
C SER A 51 -4.13 20.75 1.13
N PRO A 52 -3.30 21.22 2.08
CA PRO A 52 -1.95 21.77 1.90
C PRO A 52 -0.82 20.71 1.97
N ILE A 53 0.27 20.97 1.24
CA ILE A 53 1.53 20.20 1.32
C ILE A 53 2.62 21.14 1.81
N GLU A 54 3.06 20.98 3.06
CA GLU A 54 3.94 21.93 3.73
C GLU A 54 5.25 21.31 4.21
N ILE A 55 6.32 22.10 4.21
CA ILE A 55 7.53 21.83 4.98
C ILE A 55 7.54 22.73 6.20
N ILE A 56 7.57 22.12 7.37
CA ILE A 56 7.60 22.81 8.66
C ILE A 56 9.02 22.71 9.24
N GLY A 57 9.71 23.84 9.32
CA GLY A 57 10.99 23.99 9.99
C GLY A 57 10.81 24.57 11.39
N LYS A 58 11.51 24.03 12.38
CA LYS A 58 11.54 24.57 13.76
C LYS A 58 12.96 24.95 14.14
N ASN A 59 13.15 26.17 14.64
CA ASN A 59 14.43 26.68 15.15
C ASN A 59 14.20 27.35 16.51
N GLY A 60 14.42 26.62 17.61
CA GLY A 60 14.00 27.07 18.93
C GLY A 60 12.48 27.25 18.99
N ASP A 61 12.03 28.45 19.35
CA ASP A 61 10.61 28.80 19.40
C ASP A 61 10.04 29.25 18.05
N GLU A 62 10.90 29.51 17.05
CA GLU A 62 10.48 29.93 15.72
C GLU A 62 10.02 28.73 14.88
N THR A 63 8.84 28.87 14.26
CA THR A 63 8.32 27.91 13.28
C THR A 63 8.24 28.60 11.91
N ILE A 64 8.90 28.01 10.92
CA ILE A 64 8.89 28.47 9.53
C ILE A 64 8.10 27.45 8.72
N ILE A 65 7.01 27.88 8.11
CA ILE A 65 6.18 27.05 7.25
C ILE A 65 6.42 27.45 5.80
N LYS A 66 6.76 26.47 4.97
CA LYS A 66 6.85 26.63 3.52
C LYS A 66 5.78 25.78 2.85
N ASP A 67 4.76 26.42 2.32
CA ASP A 67 3.72 25.77 1.51
C ASP A 67 4.25 25.45 0.10
N LEU A 68 4.14 24.19 -0.30
CA LEU A 68 4.53 23.65 -1.60
C LEU A 68 3.33 23.40 -2.53
N SER A 69 2.10 23.65 -2.08
CA SER A 69 0.88 23.29 -2.80
C SER A 69 0.79 23.95 -4.19
N SER A 70 1.23 25.20 -4.30
CA SER A 70 1.25 25.97 -5.55
C SER A 70 2.54 25.83 -6.38
N HIS A 71 3.51 25.03 -5.93
CA HIS A 71 4.74 24.82 -6.68
C HIS A 71 4.52 23.91 -7.91
N LYS A 72 5.50 23.91 -8.83
CA LYS A 72 5.47 23.01 -9.98
C LYS A 72 5.73 21.57 -9.56
N TRP A 73 4.75 20.70 -9.79
CA TRP A 73 4.84 19.26 -9.53
C TRP A 73 5.03 18.47 -10.83
N THR A 74 5.78 17.37 -10.74
CA THR A 74 5.91 16.37 -11.79
C THR A 74 5.18 15.11 -11.36
N TYR A 75 4.36 14.55 -12.25
CA TYR A 75 3.53 13.38 -11.96
C TYR A 75 3.98 12.18 -12.79
N LYS A 76 4.02 11.00 -12.16
CA LYS A 76 4.19 9.71 -12.83
C LYS A 76 3.10 8.76 -12.36
N VAL A 77 2.34 8.22 -13.30
CA VAL A 77 1.33 7.20 -13.02
C VAL A 77 1.98 5.81 -13.05
N GLY A 78 1.64 4.98 -12.06
CA GLY A 78 2.08 3.60 -11.99
C GLY A 78 3.53 3.41 -11.53
N LEU A 79 3.93 2.14 -11.47
CA LEU A 79 5.26 1.72 -11.02
C LEU A 79 6.07 1.15 -12.19
N HIS A 80 7.39 1.34 -12.16
CA HIS A 80 8.30 0.85 -13.19
C HIS A 80 8.15 -0.65 -13.47
N GLY A 81 7.92 -1.48 -12.44
CA GLY A 81 7.72 -2.92 -12.62
C GLY A 81 6.39 -3.28 -13.30
N TRP A 82 5.36 -2.43 -13.18
CA TRP A 82 4.09 -2.62 -13.89
C TRP A 82 4.20 -2.25 -15.35
N GLU A 83 4.80 -1.09 -15.62
CA GLU A 83 5.07 -0.59 -16.96
C GLU A 83 5.86 -1.62 -17.78
N ASN A 84 6.84 -2.26 -17.16
CA ASN A 84 7.67 -3.29 -17.77
C ASN A 84 7.15 -4.72 -17.54
N LYS A 85 5.94 -4.89 -17.00
CA LYS A 85 5.27 -6.19 -16.81
C LYS A 85 6.16 -7.27 -16.18
N PHE A 86 6.81 -6.97 -15.05
CA PHE A 86 7.73 -7.91 -14.37
C PHE A 86 7.06 -9.23 -13.95
N PHE A 87 5.73 -9.23 -13.84
CA PHE A 87 4.90 -10.39 -13.56
C PHE A 87 4.69 -11.33 -14.77
N SER A 88 5.01 -10.89 -15.99
CA SER A 88 4.87 -11.69 -17.21
C SER A 88 6.17 -12.38 -17.58
N GLN A 89 6.09 -13.65 -17.98
CA GLN A 89 7.25 -14.41 -18.48
C GLN A 89 7.76 -13.89 -19.83
N ASP A 90 6.88 -13.29 -20.64
CA ASP A 90 7.22 -12.77 -21.96
C ASP A 90 7.89 -11.39 -21.91
N SER A 91 7.99 -10.78 -20.71
CA SER A 91 8.65 -9.49 -20.57
C SER A 91 10.17 -9.64 -20.69
N LEU A 92 10.76 -8.88 -21.62
CA LEU A 92 12.22 -8.78 -21.76
C LEU A 92 12.89 -8.28 -20.47
N PHE A 93 12.17 -7.50 -19.66
CA PHE A 93 12.64 -6.98 -18.39
C PHE A 93 12.52 -7.99 -17.24
N ALA A 94 11.74 -9.07 -17.43
CA ALA A 94 11.57 -10.14 -16.45
C ALA A 94 12.54 -11.32 -16.67
N SER A 95 13.49 -11.19 -17.60
CA SER A 95 14.53 -12.20 -17.87
C SER A 95 15.39 -12.47 -16.63
N SER A 96 15.79 -13.73 -16.42
CA SER A 96 16.47 -14.17 -15.19
C SER A 96 17.77 -13.42 -14.89
N SER A 97 18.47 -12.92 -15.91
CA SER A 97 19.71 -12.13 -15.76
C SER A 97 19.51 -10.76 -15.11
N LYS A 98 18.26 -10.27 -15.03
CA LYS A 98 17.91 -9.00 -14.37
C LYS A 98 17.57 -9.16 -12.88
N TRP A 99 17.44 -10.39 -12.40
CA TRP A 99 17.08 -10.70 -11.03
C TRP A 99 18.31 -11.07 -10.21
N GLN A 100 18.36 -10.58 -8.97
CA GLN A 100 19.36 -10.99 -7.99
C GLN A 100 18.87 -12.26 -7.29
N SER A 101 19.71 -13.31 -7.25
CA SER A 101 19.39 -14.59 -6.62
C SER A 101 20.04 -14.82 -5.26
N HIS A 102 21.07 -14.05 -4.91
CA HIS A 102 21.82 -14.17 -3.66
C HIS A 102 21.66 -12.92 -2.80
N HIS A 103 21.69 -13.06 -1.47
CA HIS A 103 21.55 -11.95 -0.52
C HIS A 103 20.33 -11.07 -0.83
N LEU A 104 19.15 -11.68 -0.92
CA LEU A 104 17.92 -10.98 -1.25
C LEU A 104 17.68 -9.85 -0.24
N PRO A 105 17.28 -8.66 -0.73
CA PRO A 105 16.97 -7.55 0.17
C PRO A 105 15.81 -7.95 1.09
N ILE A 106 15.89 -7.55 2.35
CA ILE A 106 14.80 -7.66 3.32
C ILE A 106 14.46 -6.27 3.81
N ASN A 107 13.20 -6.06 4.21
CA ASN A 107 12.70 -4.77 4.71
C ASN A 107 12.99 -3.58 3.77
N ARG A 108 12.87 -3.80 2.45
CA ARG A 108 13.13 -2.79 1.43
C ARG A 108 11.85 -2.47 0.65
N MET A 109 11.45 -1.21 0.67
CA MET A 109 10.32 -0.70 -0.10
C MET A 109 10.53 -0.85 -1.61
N PHE A 110 9.43 -1.02 -2.35
CA PHE A 110 9.40 -1.13 -3.82
C PHE A 110 10.29 -2.25 -4.39
N THR A 111 10.31 -3.40 -3.71
CA THR A 111 11.04 -4.57 -4.14
C THR A 111 10.11 -5.55 -4.84
N TRP A 112 10.54 -6.06 -6.00
CA TRP A 112 9.92 -7.21 -6.63
C TRP A 112 10.63 -8.48 -6.19
N TYR A 113 9.85 -9.51 -5.89
CA TYR A 113 10.36 -10.87 -5.67
C TYR A 113 9.75 -11.79 -6.71
N LYS A 114 10.51 -12.81 -7.10
CA LYS A 114 10.11 -13.81 -8.07
C LYS A 114 10.60 -15.15 -7.58
N THR A 115 9.74 -16.15 -7.68
CA THR A 115 10.06 -17.54 -7.39
C THR A 115 9.32 -18.44 -8.37
N THR A 116 9.71 -19.70 -8.41
CA THR A 116 9.06 -20.77 -9.18
C THR A 116 8.83 -21.95 -8.25
N PHE A 117 7.65 -22.55 -8.32
CA PHE A 117 7.28 -23.70 -7.52
C PHE A 117 6.55 -24.73 -8.40
N GLN A 118 6.57 -25.99 -8.00
CA GLN A 118 5.78 -27.03 -8.65
C GLN A 118 4.34 -26.98 -8.13
N PRO A 119 3.34 -27.21 -8.99
CA PRO A 119 1.95 -27.25 -8.52
C PRO A 119 1.78 -28.39 -7.51
N PRO A 120 1.04 -28.16 -6.41
CA PRO A 120 0.73 -29.24 -5.48
C PRO A 120 -0.17 -30.29 -6.15
N LEU A 121 -0.12 -31.53 -5.64
CA LEU A 121 -0.94 -32.63 -6.13
C LEU A 121 -2.38 -32.51 -5.61
N GLY A 122 -3.34 -32.95 -6.42
CA GLY A 122 -4.76 -32.98 -6.05
C GLY A 122 -5.59 -31.88 -6.72
N SER A 123 -6.85 -31.76 -6.30
CA SER A 123 -7.83 -30.80 -6.81
C SER A 123 -8.31 -29.81 -5.75
N ASP A 124 -7.71 -29.86 -4.56
CA ASP A 124 -8.10 -29.00 -3.44
C ASP A 124 -7.72 -27.54 -3.74
N PRO A 125 -8.47 -26.56 -3.20
CA PRO A 125 -8.11 -25.16 -3.32
C PRO A 125 -6.72 -24.88 -2.76
N ILE A 126 -5.97 -24.03 -3.45
CA ILE A 126 -4.60 -23.67 -3.09
C ILE A 126 -4.58 -22.20 -2.67
N VAL A 127 -3.85 -21.92 -1.60
CA VAL A 127 -3.58 -20.56 -1.12
C VAL A 127 -2.09 -20.27 -1.17
N VAL A 128 -1.74 -19.00 -1.35
CA VAL A 128 -0.36 -18.53 -1.20
C VAL A 128 -0.29 -17.82 0.15
N ASP A 129 0.43 -18.42 1.09
CA ASP A 129 0.73 -17.76 2.35
C ASP A 129 1.79 -16.66 2.13
N LEU A 130 1.43 -15.44 2.49
CA LEU A 130 2.23 -14.24 2.33
C LEU A 130 2.57 -13.61 3.68
N GLN A 131 2.43 -14.36 4.78
CA GLN A 131 2.93 -13.93 6.08
C GLN A 131 4.42 -13.55 5.99
N GLY A 132 4.78 -12.49 6.71
CA GLY A 132 6.10 -11.86 6.63
C GLY A 132 6.26 -10.84 5.50
N MET A 133 5.32 -10.74 4.57
CA MET A 133 5.26 -9.66 3.59
C MET A 133 4.58 -8.41 4.19
N GLY A 134 4.75 -7.26 3.53
CA GLY A 134 4.11 -5.99 3.92
C GLY A 134 2.80 -5.74 3.18
N LYS A 135 2.83 -4.75 2.27
CA LYS A 135 1.74 -4.38 1.38
C LYS A 135 2.20 -4.49 -0.08
N GLY A 136 1.33 -4.97 -0.96
CA GLY A 136 1.66 -5.07 -2.38
C GLY A 136 0.60 -5.77 -3.21
N TYR A 137 1.09 -6.48 -4.22
CA TYR A 137 0.31 -7.23 -5.18
C TYR A 137 1.02 -8.54 -5.49
N ALA A 138 0.26 -9.56 -5.84
CA ALA A 138 0.80 -10.88 -6.18
C ALA A 138 0.29 -11.35 -7.55
N TRP A 139 1.12 -12.14 -8.23
CA TRP A 139 0.79 -12.76 -9.51
C TRP A 139 1.27 -14.21 -9.55
N VAL A 140 0.52 -15.06 -10.25
CA VAL A 140 0.92 -16.43 -10.59
C VAL A 140 0.76 -16.61 -12.09
N ASN A 141 1.86 -16.96 -12.77
CA ASN A 141 1.91 -17.15 -14.22
C ASN A 141 1.31 -15.96 -15.01
N GLY A 142 1.64 -14.73 -14.59
CA GLY A 142 1.12 -13.49 -15.19
C GLY A 142 -0.30 -13.10 -14.77
N ASN A 143 -1.04 -13.97 -14.09
CA ASN A 143 -2.39 -13.69 -13.61
C ASN A 143 -2.34 -13.01 -12.24
N SER A 144 -3.07 -11.90 -12.09
CA SER A 144 -3.14 -11.16 -10.83
C SER A 144 -3.94 -11.94 -9.78
N LEU A 145 -3.36 -12.13 -8.59
CA LEU A 145 -4.08 -12.61 -7.41
C LEU A 145 -4.74 -11.46 -6.62
N GLY A 146 -4.50 -10.21 -7.04
CA GLY A 146 -5.02 -9.03 -6.37
C GLY A 146 -4.03 -8.38 -5.40
N ARG A 147 -4.59 -7.54 -4.52
CA ARG A 147 -3.83 -6.80 -3.49
C ARG A 147 -3.57 -7.70 -2.31
N ILE A 148 -2.39 -7.54 -1.71
CA ILE A 148 -1.99 -8.23 -0.48
C ILE A 148 -1.64 -7.17 0.55
N TRP A 149 -2.08 -7.36 1.81
CA TRP A 149 -1.66 -6.51 2.91
C TRP A 149 -1.63 -7.27 4.25
N PRO A 150 -0.88 -8.39 4.34
CA PRO A 150 -0.79 -9.20 5.55
C PRO A 150 -0.27 -8.46 6.79
N SER A 151 0.45 -7.34 6.62
CA SER A 151 0.90 -6.52 7.75
C SER A 151 -0.16 -5.54 8.29
N TYR A 152 -1.36 -5.52 7.70
CA TYR A 152 -2.50 -4.77 8.23
C TYR A 152 -3.30 -5.71 9.12
N ASN A 153 -2.97 -5.70 10.41
CA ASN A 153 -3.59 -6.58 11.39
C ASN A 153 -5.08 -6.23 11.52
N ALA A 154 -5.90 -7.25 11.74
CA ALA A 154 -7.29 -7.06 12.09
C ALA A 154 -7.40 -6.33 13.44
N ASP A 155 -8.45 -5.52 13.57
CA ASP A 155 -8.80 -4.94 14.86
C ASP A 155 -9.29 -6.05 15.81
N GLU A 156 -8.96 -5.92 17.09
CA GLU A 156 -9.47 -6.83 18.12
C GLU A 156 -10.89 -6.42 18.56
N ASP A 157 -11.30 -5.18 18.25
CA ASP A 157 -12.64 -4.69 18.54
C ASP A 157 -13.73 -5.57 17.90
N GLY A 158 -14.59 -6.14 18.74
CA GLY A 158 -15.68 -7.03 18.32
C GLY A 158 -15.31 -8.52 18.26
N CYS A 159 -14.04 -8.87 18.49
CA CYS A 159 -13.64 -10.25 18.74
C CYS A 159 -13.83 -10.58 20.23
N SER A 160 -14.87 -11.35 20.55
CA SER A 160 -15.10 -11.87 21.90
C SER A 160 -14.51 -13.27 22.03
N ASP A 161 -13.94 -13.58 23.21
CA ASP A 161 -13.61 -14.96 23.58
C ASP A 161 -14.86 -15.77 23.93
N ASP A 162 -15.98 -15.10 24.24
CA ASP A 162 -17.26 -15.75 24.47
C ASP A 162 -17.87 -16.22 23.13
N PRO A 163 -18.34 -17.47 23.04
CA PRO A 163 -18.94 -17.99 21.82
C PRO A 163 -20.23 -17.24 21.49
N CYS A 164 -20.35 -16.82 20.23
CA CYS A 164 -21.57 -16.17 19.73
C CYS A 164 -22.80 -17.09 19.86
N ASP A 165 -23.88 -16.61 20.48
CA ASP A 165 -25.17 -17.31 20.51
C ASP A 165 -26.02 -16.96 19.29
N TYR A 166 -26.25 -17.94 18.41
CA TYR A 166 -27.07 -17.80 17.20
C TYR A 166 -28.54 -17.42 17.46
N ARG A 167 -29.02 -17.52 18.70
CA ARG A 167 -30.39 -17.17 19.11
C ARG A 167 -30.54 -15.69 19.43
N GLU A 168 -29.45 -14.98 19.65
CA GLU A 168 -29.47 -13.56 19.96
C GLU A 168 -29.63 -12.71 18.69
N SER A 169 -30.07 -11.47 18.86
CA SER A 169 -30.16 -10.51 17.75
C SER A 169 -28.75 -10.13 17.27
N ALA A 170 -28.42 -10.47 16.03
CA ALA A 170 -27.15 -10.10 15.43
C ALA A 170 -27.06 -8.57 15.22
N PHE A 171 -26.06 -7.93 15.82
CA PHE A 171 -25.67 -6.55 15.54
C PHE A 171 -24.22 -6.55 15.05
N GLY A 172 -23.98 -6.07 13.83
CA GLY A 172 -22.66 -6.17 13.19
C GLY A 172 -22.36 -7.59 12.66
N SER A 173 -21.26 -7.73 11.93
CA SER A 173 -20.86 -9.00 11.29
C SER A 173 -20.42 -10.01 12.36
N PRO A 174 -21.18 -11.11 12.59
CA PRO A 174 -20.63 -12.25 13.28
C PRO A 174 -19.62 -12.86 12.33
N LEU A 175 -18.32 -12.72 12.62
CA LEU A 175 -17.28 -13.38 11.84
C LEU A 175 -17.42 -14.90 12.06
N LEU A 176 -17.83 -15.61 11.01
CA LEU A 176 -17.66 -17.06 10.86
C LEU A 176 -16.27 -17.36 10.29
#